data_AF-A0A1F3DFJ7-F1
#
_entry.id   AF-A0A1F3DFJ7-F1
#
_cell.length_a   1.000
_cell.length_b   1.000
_cell.length_c   1.000
_cell.angle_alpha   90.00
_cell.angle_beta   90.00
_cell.angle_gamma   90.00
#
_symmetry.space_group_name_H-M   'P 1'
#
loop_
_entity.id
_entity.type
_entity.pdbx_description
1 polymer ?
#
loop_
_entity_poly.entity_id
_entity_poly.type
_entity_poly.pdbx_seq_one_letter_code
_entity_poly.pdbx_strand_id
1 'polypeptide(L)'
;MKNLFCFLIGIIPFSVFAQNKSNFQRQIDSLNSLRKEYQNKIETIDGQIKDLDSKKTIAQFENVEGLDYYINQQLQIKIRDKASSSGKVIFEPKNGMTIKLIDFIDVGNYWLVSINNKIGYVSEVFIQANPIITEFKKNLLTRKAQAEKDRINSVYNARRNRLVKAYGIETANKILMRQYWIGMTSDMDRESLGNPDDVNSSNGSWGVHEQWVYEKEDLFLYFENGKLTSWQE
;
A
#
# COMPACT_ATOMS: atom_id res chain seq x y z
N MET A 1 79.26 15.09 51.10
CA MET A 1 79.27 14.42 49.78
C MET A 1 78.01 13.58 49.69
N LYS A 2 77.05 13.95 48.83
CA LYS A 2 76.64 13.20 47.62
C LYS A 2 76.05 11.82 47.99
N ASN A 3 74.78 11.46 47.82
CA ASN A 3 73.75 11.75 46.81
C ASN A 3 72.37 11.46 47.46
N LEU A 4 71.32 12.29 47.36
CA LEU A 4 70.38 12.41 46.23
C LEU A 4 69.99 11.05 45.60
N PHE A 5 68.87 10.46 46.04
CA PHE A 5 68.10 9.55 45.18
C PHE A 5 66.60 9.77 45.35
N CYS A 6 65.99 10.08 44.23
CA CYS A 6 64.59 10.36 44.02
C CYS A 6 63.72 9.13 44.31
N PHE A 7 62.53 9.36 44.88
CA PHE A 7 61.35 8.62 44.46
C PHE A 7 60.26 9.61 44.06
N LEU A 8 60.24 9.89 42.75
CA LEU A 8 59.04 10.30 42.03
C LEU A 8 57.98 9.21 42.26
N ILE A 9 56.86 9.55 42.90
CA ILE A 9 55.62 8.76 42.76
C ILE A 9 54.48 9.74 42.45
N GLY A 10 54.20 9.85 41.15
CA GLY A 10 52.83 9.87 40.62
C GLY A 10 51.95 11.09 40.88
N ILE A 11 52.34 12.29 40.42
CA ILE A 11 51.38 13.39 40.19
C ILE A 11 51.42 13.79 38.72
N ILE A 12 50.88 12.94 37.85
CA ILE A 12 50.39 13.34 36.52
C ILE A 12 49.11 12.51 36.23
N PRO A 13 47.92 13.12 36.01
CA PRO A 13 47.45 14.37 36.62
C PRO A 13 45.90 14.42 36.78
N PHE A 14 45.39 14.96 37.90
CA PHE A 14 43.97 15.35 38.00
C PHE A 14 43.55 16.37 36.91
N SER A 15 44.49 17.15 36.36
CA SER A 15 44.23 18.14 35.31
C SER A 15 43.95 17.54 33.91
N VAL A 16 44.52 16.38 33.54
CA VAL A 16 44.19 15.71 32.25
C VAL A 16 42.82 15.04 32.33
N PHE A 17 42.44 14.48 33.49
CA PHE A 17 41.09 13.96 33.69
C PHE A 17 40.03 15.07 33.67
N ALA A 18 40.31 16.24 34.25
CA ALA A 18 39.43 17.40 34.17
C ALA A 18 39.31 18.00 32.76
N GLN A 19 40.43 18.07 32.01
CA GLN A 19 40.42 18.49 30.59
C GLN A 19 39.65 17.51 29.70
N ASN A 20 39.80 16.21 29.92
CA ASN A 20 39.04 15.21 29.17
C ASN A 20 37.54 15.30 29.49
N LYS A 21 37.17 15.48 30.77
CA LYS A 21 35.76 15.67 31.18
C LYS A 21 35.16 16.92 30.54
N SER A 22 35.88 18.04 30.48
CA SER A 22 35.39 19.26 29.83
C SER A 22 35.34 19.15 28.30
N ASN A 23 36.23 18.38 27.68
CA ASN A 23 36.15 18.03 26.26
C ASN A 23 34.91 17.19 25.95
N PHE A 24 34.63 16.15 26.74
CA PHE A 24 33.43 15.34 26.56
C PHE A 24 32.15 16.14 26.78
N GLN A 25 32.12 17.05 27.76
CA GLN A 25 30.96 17.92 27.97
C GLN A 25 30.71 18.82 26.75
N ARG A 26 31.76 19.43 26.18
CA ARG A 26 31.63 20.23 24.95
C ARG A 26 31.11 19.42 23.77
N GLN A 27 31.54 18.16 23.64
CA GLN A 27 31.02 17.26 22.62
C GLN A 27 29.53 16.93 22.86
N ILE A 28 29.12 16.66 24.09
CA ILE A 28 27.72 16.42 24.47
C ILE A 28 26.86 17.65 24.14
N ASP A 29 27.31 18.85 24.50
CA ASP A 29 26.56 20.09 24.25
C ASP A 29 26.42 20.39 22.74
N SER A 30 27.49 20.11 21.98
CA SER A 30 27.49 20.20 20.52
C SER A 30 26.52 19.19 19.89
N LEU A 31 26.54 17.93 20.35
CA LEU A 31 25.62 16.88 19.90
C LEU A 31 24.15 17.20 20.24
N ASN A 32 23.89 17.78 21.42
CA ASN A 32 22.54 18.20 21.81
C ASN A 32 22.01 19.35 20.93
N SER A 33 22.88 20.30 20.59
CA SER A 33 22.55 21.40 19.70
C SER A 33 22.26 20.88 18.29
N LEU A 34 23.09 19.97 17.78
CA LEU A 34 22.89 19.31 16.50
C LEU A 34 21.59 18.49 16.47
N ARG A 35 21.30 17.75 17.55
CA ARG A 35 20.03 17.02 17.70
C ARG A 35 18.83 17.96 17.61
N LYS A 36 18.86 19.10 18.31
CA LYS A 36 17.78 20.10 18.28
C LYS A 36 17.60 20.69 16.88
N GLU A 37 18.70 20.95 16.18
CA GLU A 37 18.66 21.41 14.79
C GLU A 37 17.99 20.38 13.87
N TYR A 38 18.37 19.10 13.99
CA TYR A 38 17.74 18.02 13.22
C TYR A 38 16.27 17.84 13.57
N GLN A 39 15.88 18.00 14.82
CA GLN A 39 14.46 17.97 15.22
C GLN A 39 13.65 19.06 14.53
N ASN A 40 14.14 20.31 14.54
CA ASN A 40 13.48 21.41 13.83
C ASN A 40 13.40 21.17 12.31
N LYS A 41 14.44 20.55 11.72
CA LYS A 41 14.44 20.14 10.31
C LYS A 41 13.37 19.08 10.02
N ILE A 42 13.22 18.07 10.89
CA ILE A 42 12.17 17.05 10.78
C ILE A 42 10.79 17.72 10.83
N GLU A 43 10.54 18.58 11.81
CA GLU A 43 9.25 19.30 11.92
C GLU A 43 8.95 20.14 10.67
N THR A 44 9.97 20.78 10.09
CA THR A 44 9.83 21.55 8.85
C THR A 44 9.48 20.63 7.67
N ILE A 45 10.19 19.51 7.53
CA ILE A 45 9.96 18.53 6.46
C ILE A 45 8.55 17.92 6.60
N ASP A 46 8.13 17.57 7.81
CA ASP A 46 6.78 17.04 8.07
C ASP A 46 5.70 18.04 7.66
N GLY A 47 5.92 19.32 7.94
CA GLY A 47 5.06 20.41 7.46
C GLY A 47 5.00 20.49 5.93
N GLN A 48 6.15 20.36 5.25
CA GLN A 48 6.24 20.36 3.80
C GLN A 48 5.58 19.12 3.17
N ILE A 49 5.74 17.94 3.75
CA ILE A 49 5.08 16.70 3.31
C ILE A 49 3.57 16.88 3.39
N LYS A 50 3.05 17.41 4.50
CA LYS A 50 1.63 17.66 4.67
C LYS A 50 1.06 18.66 3.64
N ASP A 51 1.81 19.70 3.33
CA ASP A 51 1.43 20.66 2.28
C ASP A 51 1.47 20.03 0.88
N LEU A 52 2.50 19.24 0.58
CA LEU A 52 2.62 18.49 -0.68
C LEU A 52 1.50 17.44 -0.82
N ASP A 53 1.13 16.73 0.23
CA ASP A 53 0.01 15.79 0.23
C ASP A 53 -1.31 16.52 -0.04
N SER A 54 -1.49 17.69 0.57
CA SER A 54 -2.67 18.54 0.32
C SER A 54 -2.70 19.00 -1.13
N LYS A 55 -1.57 19.49 -1.67
CA LYS A 55 -1.42 19.90 -3.07
C LYS A 55 -1.61 18.75 -4.05
N LYS A 56 -1.06 17.57 -3.77
CA LYS A 56 -1.24 16.35 -4.57
C LYS A 56 -2.70 15.95 -4.61
N THR A 57 -3.38 15.98 -3.47
CA THR A 57 -4.82 15.73 -3.37
C THR A 57 -5.56 16.76 -4.21
N ILE A 58 -5.32 18.06 -4.01
CA ILE A 58 -5.95 19.12 -4.80
C ILE A 58 -5.71 18.91 -6.31
N ALA A 59 -4.47 18.70 -6.76
CA ALA A 59 -4.13 18.47 -8.16
C ALA A 59 -4.78 17.20 -8.76
N GLN A 60 -4.96 16.14 -7.96
CA GLN A 60 -5.71 14.94 -8.36
C GLN A 60 -7.20 15.24 -8.63
N PHE A 61 -7.74 16.29 -8.01
CA PHE A 61 -9.16 16.64 -8.06
C PHE A 61 -9.46 17.99 -8.73
N GLU A 62 -8.44 18.76 -9.13
CA GLU A 62 -8.57 20.07 -9.80
C GLU A 62 -9.27 19.96 -11.17
N ASN A 63 -9.07 18.84 -11.87
CA ASN A 63 -9.66 18.57 -13.18
C ASN A 63 -10.76 17.49 -13.15
N VAL A 64 -11.20 17.07 -11.96
CA VAL A 64 -12.28 16.08 -11.85
C VAL A 64 -13.60 16.82 -12.01
N GLU A 65 -14.34 16.46 -13.07
CA GLU A 65 -15.72 16.88 -13.24
C GLU A 65 -16.51 16.49 -11.98
N GLY A 66 -17.03 17.50 -11.29
CA GLY A 66 -17.84 17.33 -10.10
C GLY A 66 -19.18 18.04 -10.25
N LEU A 67 -20.14 17.66 -9.41
CA LEU A 67 -21.46 18.27 -9.37
C LEU A 67 -21.54 19.28 -8.23
N ASP A 68 -21.86 20.53 -8.55
CA ASP A 68 -22.09 21.55 -7.54
C ASP A 68 -23.40 21.27 -6.78
N TYR A 69 -23.31 21.27 -5.45
CA TYR A 69 -24.41 21.06 -4.52
C TYR A 69 -24.58 22.28 -3.63
N TYR A 70 -25.73 22.96 -3.77
CA TYR A 70 -26.09 24.11 -2.97
C TYR A 70 -26.72 23.67 -1.64
N ILE A 71 -26.17 24.15 -0.52
CA ILE A 71 -26.59 23.77 0.82
C ILE A 71 -27.74 24.66 1.28
N ASN A 72 -28.95 24.09 1.36
CA ASN A 72 -30.17 24.79 1.78
C ASN A 72 -30.99 24.02 2.83
N GLN A 73 -30.35 23.07 3.54
CA GLN A 73 -31.03 22.11 4.41
C GLN A 73 -30.94 22.50 5.90
N GLN A 74 -31.84 21.92 6.72
CA GLN A 74 -31.84 22.17 8.17
C GLN A 74 -30.70 21.45 8.90
N LEU A 75 -30.26 20.29 8.39
CA LEU A 75 -29.20 19.49 9.02
C LEU A 75 -27.81 20.03 8.68
N GLN A 76 -27.02 20.27 9.71
CA GLN A 76 -25.65 20.76 9.56
C GLN A 76 -24.76 19.70 8.90
N ILE A 77 -24.20 20.05 7.74
CA ILE A 77 -23.23 19.21 7.04
C ILE A 77 -21.90 19.21 7.80
N LYS A 78 -21.29 18.04 7.94
CA LYS A 78 -19.96 17.86 8.52
C LYS A 78 -19.06 17.18 7.51
N ILE A 79 -18.05 17.91 7.05
CA ILE A 79 -16.99 17.37 6.19
C ILE A 79 -15.91 16.78 7.10
N ARG A 80 -15.57 15.52 6.85
CA ARG A 80 -14.61 14.75 7.66
C ARG A 80 -13.38 14.38 6.86
N ASP A 81 -12.29 14.08 7.57
CA ASP A 81 -11.02 13.64 7.00
C ASP A 81 -11.05 12.18 6.45
N LYS A 82 -12.01 11.37 6.89
CA LYS A 82 -12.26 10.01 6.39
C LYS A 82 -13.75 9.74 6.20
N ALA A 83 -14.07 8.78 5.32
CA ALA A 83 -15.41 8.28 5.03
C ALA A 83 -15.99 7.46 6.20
N SER A 84 -16.15 8.09 7.37
CA SER A 84 -16.65 7.46 8.58
C SER A 84 -17.23 8.51 9.52
N SER A 85 -18.26 8.14 10.28
CA SER A 85 -18.84 8.98 11.33
C SER A 85 -17.84 9.28 12.46
N SER A 86 -16.83 8.40 12.63
CA SER A 86 -15.70 8.59 13.53
C SER A 86 -14.59 9.50 12.99
N GLY A 87 -14.71 9.98 11.74
CA GLY A 87 -13.75 10.92 11.14
C GLY A 87 -13.71 12.25 11.86
N LYS A 88 -12.53 12.88 11.92
CA LYS A 88 -12.39 14.22 12.48
C LYS A 88 -13.11 15.20 11.56
N VAL A 89 -13.94 16.08 12.13
CA VAL A 89 -14.55 17.17 11.37
C VAL A 89 -13.47 18.17 10.99
N ILE A 90 -13.31 18.40 9.70
CA ILE A 90 -12.32 19.33 9.14
C ILE A 90 -12.97 20.63 8.63
N PHE A 91 -14.27 20.59 8.32
CA PHE A 91 -15.04 21.75 7.92
C PHE A 91 -16.54 21.54 8.16
N GLU A 92 -17.22 22.62 8.54
CA GLU A 92 -18.69 22.66 8.72
C GLU A 92 -19.25 23.80 7.86
N PRO A 93 -19.65 23.52 6.61
CA PRO A 93 -20.20 24.55 5.74
C PRO A 93 -21.55 25.05 6.27
N LYS A 94 -21.80 26.34 6.09
CA LYS A 94 -23.06 26.99 6.46
C LYS A 94 -24.07 26.89 5.31
N ASN A 95 -25.36 27.06 5.63
CA ASN A 95 -26.40 27.22 4.63
C ASN A 95 -26.08 28.42 3.72
N GLY A 96 -26.38 28.27 2.43
CA GLY A 96 -26.05 29.23 1.38
C GLY A 96 -24.68 28.99 0.72
N MET A 97 -23.88 28.04 1.20
CA MET A 97 -22.62 27.65 0.55
C MET A 97 -22.86 26.57 -0.51
N THR A 98 -21.94 26.48 -1.47
CA THR A 98 -21.89 25.40 -2.46
C THR A 98 -20.68 24.51 -2.18
N ILE A 99 -20.90 23.19 -2.19
CA ILE A 99 -19.84 22.17 -2.18
C ILE A 99 -19.83 21.46 -3.53
N LYS A 100 -18.67 21.00 -3.99
CA LYS A 100 -18.56 20.19 -5.20
C LYS A 100 -18.51 18.71 -4.84
N LEU A 101 -19.48 17.92 -5.29
CA LEU A 101 -19.48 16.46 -5.20
C LEU A 101 -18.53 15.91 -6.26
N ILE A 102 -17.48 15.20 -5.84
CA ILE A 102 -16.41 14.72 -6.74
C ILE A 102 -16.57 13.24 -7.02
N ASP A 103 -16.74 12.44 -5.97
CA ASP A 103 -16.81 10.99 -6.06
C ASP A 103 -17.74 10.43 -4.98
N PHE A 104 -18.15 9.18 -5.16
CA PHE A 104 -18.98 8.45 -4.21
C PHE A 104 -18.29 7.16 -3.75
N ILE A 105 -18.22 6.99 -2.44
CA ILE A 105 -17.77 5.79 -1.75
C ILE A 105 -19.01 5.03 -1.29
N ASP A 106 -19.23 3.89 -1.95
CA ASP A 106 -20.31 2.95 -1.67
C ASP A 106 -20.20 2.34 -0.27
N VAL A 107 -19.00 1.94 0.13
CA VAL A 107 -18.73 1.44 1.48
C VAL A 107 -18.92 2.57 2.50
N GLY A 108 -20.07 2.55 3.18
CA GLY A 108 -20.44 3.53 4.20
C GLY A 108 -21.25 4.73 3.68
N ASN A 109 -21.53 4.81 2.38
CA ASN A 109 -22.33 5.87 1.76
C ASN A 109 -21.80 7.29 2.01
N TYR A 110 -20.59 7.57 1.52
CA TYR A 110 -19.96 8.89 1.63
C TYR A 110 -19.70 9.51 0.27
N TRP A 111 -19.96 10.80 0.17
CA TRP A 111 -19.47 11.64 -0.90
C TRP A 111 -18.07 12.15 -0.56
N LEU A 112 -17.14 12.02 -1.51
CA LEU A 112 -15.94 12.86 -1.54
C LEU A 112 -16.35 14.22 -2.11
N VAL A 113 -16.02 15.28 -1.39
CA VAL A 113 -16.42 16.64 -1.74
C VAL A 113 -15.25 17.59 -1.70
N SER A 114 -15.32 18.67 -2.47
CA SER A 114 -14.41 19.81 -2.41
C SER A 114 -15.16 21.09 -2.05
N ILE A 115 -14.56 21.90 -1.17
CA ILE A 115 -14.99 23.25 -0.85
C ILE A 115 -13.79 24.10 -0.44
N ASN A 116 -13.65 25.30 -1.02
CA ASN A 116 -12.56 26.23 -0.70
C ASN A 116 -11.17 25.55 -0.73
N ASN A 117 -10.88 24.75 -1.76
CA ASN A 117 -9.66 23.96 -1.93
C ASN A 117 -9.40 22.92 -0.81
N LYS A 118 -10.40 22.59 0.00
CA LYS A 118 -10.36 21.50 0.97
C LYS A 118 -11.15 20.33 0.44
N ILE A 119 -10.60 19.14 0.61
CA ILE A 119 -11.21 17.88 0.18
C ILE A 119 -11.51 17.05 1.42
N GLY A 120 -12.67 16.41 1.44
CA GLY A 120 -13.07 15.54 2.54
C GLY A 120 -14.35 14.80 2.25
N TYR A 121 -14.91 14.18 3.29
CA TYR A 121 -16.00 13.24 3.16
C TYR A 121 -17.27 13.73 3.85
N VAL A 122 -18.40 13.60 3.18
CA VAL A 122 -19.73 13.92 3.71
C VAL A 122 -20.60 12.68 3.59
N SER A 123 -21.26 12.30 4.68
CA SER A 123 -22.23 11.20 4.64
C SER A 123 -23.39 11.56 3.70
N GLU A 124 -23.82 10.63 2.86
CA GLU A 124 -24.94 10.80 1.93
C GLU A 124 -26.23 11.25 2.61
N VAL A 125 -26.41 10.90 3.89
CA VAL A 125 -27.57 11.32 4.69
C VAL A 125 -27.73 12.85 4.79
N PHE A 126 -26.64 13.59 4.56
CA PHE A 126 -26.62 15.05 4.55
C PHE A 126 -26.70 15.65 3.15
N ILE A 127 -26.88 14.84 2.11
CA ILE A 127 -27.02 15.32 0.74
C ILE A 127 -28.43 15.01 0.30
N GLN A 128 -29.26 16.05 0.16
CA GLN A 128 -30.62 15.88 -0.33
C GLN A 128 -30.61 15.31 -1.76
N ALA A 129 -31.14 14.11 -1.92
CA ALA A 129 -31.24 13.48 -3.23
C ALA A 129 -32.14 14.28 -4.18
N ASN A 130 -31.70 14.39 -5.43
CA ASN A 130 -32.50 14.91 -6.54
C ASN A 130 -32.10 14.16 -7.83
N PRO A 131 -32.85 14.27 -8.93
CA PRO A 131 -32.56 13.52 -10.15
C PRO A 131 -31.14 13.73 -10.70
N ILE A 132 -30.60 14.95 -10.59
CA ILE A 132 -29.25 15.30 -11.06
C ILE A 132 -28.19 14.57 -10.22
N ILE A 133 -28.32 14.60 -8.89
CA ILE A 133 -27.38 13.93 -7.97
C ILE A 133 -27.48 12.40 -8.13
N THR A 134 -28.69 11.87 -8.26
CA THR A 134 -28.91 10.43 -8.47
C THR A 134 -28.27 9.96 -9.77
N GLU A 135 -28.44 10.70 -10.86
CA GLU A 135 -27.84 10.38 -12.15
C GLU A 135 -26.31 10.54 -12.12
N PHE A 136 -25.80 11.60 -11.47
CA PHE A 136 -24.38 11.79 -11.27
C PHE A 136 -23.74 10.63 -10.48
N LYS A 137 -24.36 10.24 -9.35
CA LYS A 137 -23.93 9.07 -8.55
C LYS A 137 -23.91 7.79 -9.38
N LYS A 138 -24.99 7.54 -10.13
CA LYS A 138 -25.10 6.36 -11.00
C LYS A 138 -23.99 6.32 -12.04
N ASN A 139 -23.69 7.47 -12.66
CA ASN A 139 -22.61 7.58 -13.64
C ASN A 139 -21.23 7.33 -13.02
N LEU A 140 -20.95 7.85 -11.83
CA LEU A 140 -19.71 7.56 -11.10
C LEU A 140 -19.55 6.06 -10.84
N LEU A 141 -20.57 5.41 -10.29
CA LEU A 141 -20.55 3.97 -9.99
C LEU A 141 -20.40 3.13 -11.27
N THR A 142 -21.09 3.51 -12.35
CA THR A 142 -21.00 2.81 -13.64
C THR A 142 -19.60 2.93 -14.24
N ARG A 143 -18.99 4.11 -14.22
CA ARG A 143 -17.61 4.32 -14.70
C ARG A 143 -16.61 3.50 -13.89
N LYS A 144 -16.76 3.44 -12.55
CA LYS A 144 -15.91 2.61 -11.68
C LYS A 144 -16.03 1.12 -11.99
N ALA A 145 -17.26 0.61 -12.13
CA ALA A 145 -17.50 -0.78 -12.47
C ALA A 145 -16.92 -1.15 -13.84
N GLN A 146 -17.07 -0.26 -14.82
CA GLN A 146 -16.50 -0.45 -16.16
C GLN A 146 -14.97 -0.43 -16.13
N ALA A 147 -14.37 0.54 -15.43
CA ALA A 147 -12.91 0.61 -15.28
C ALA A 147 -12.32 -0.62 -14.60
N GLU A 148 -12.97 -1.17 -13.58
CA GLU A 148 -12.53 -2.41 -12.93
C GLU A 148 -12.68 -3.61 -13.88
N LYS A 149 -13.78 -3.70 -14.62
CA LYS A 149 -13.96 -4.74 -15.65
C LYS A 149 -12.87 -4.66 -16.72
N ASP A 150 -12.52 -3.47 -17.19
CA ASP A 150 -11.47 -3.25 -18.17
C ASP A 150 -10.10 -3.60 -17.62
N ARG A 151 -9.83 -3.26 -16.36
CA ARG A 151 -8.62 -3.67 -15.65
C ARG A 151 -8.52 -5.20 -15.57
N ILE A 152 -9.55 -5.89 -15.10
CA ILE A 152 -9.58 -7.35 -15.02
C ILE A 152 -9.36 -7.99 -16.39
N ASN A 153 -10.04 -7.49 -17.42
CA ASN A 153 -9.86 -7.94 -18.80
C ASN A 153 -8.42 -7.72 -19.30
N SER A 154 -7.81 -6.58 -18.98
CA SER A 154 -6.43 -6.29 -19.37
C SER A 154 -5.44 -7.26 -18.73
N VAL A 155 -5.61 -7.57 -17.44
CA VAL A 155 -4.77 -8.52 -16.69
C VAL A 155 -4.95 -9.94 -17.25
N TYR A 156 -6.19 -10.34 -17.48
CA TYR A 156 -6.52 -11.64 -18.09
C TYR A 156 -5.88 -11.78 -19.48
N ASN A 157 -6.06 -10.78 -20.35
CA ASN A 157 -5.50 -10.79 -21.70
C ASN A 157 -3.97 -10.78 -21.69
N ALA A 158 -3.34 -10.02 -20.79
CA ALA A 158 -1.89 -10.01 -20.63
C ALA A 158 -1.37 -11.40 -20.20
N ARG A 159 -2.02 -12.04 -19.21
CA ARG A 159 -1.68 -13.41 -18.77
C ARG A 159 -1.87 -14.40 -19.92
N ARG A 160 -3.01 -14.36 -20.60
CA ARG A 160 -3.31 -15.22 -21.75
C ARG A 160 -2.25 -15.07 -22.85
N ASN A 161 -1.93 -13.84 -23.24
CA ASN A 161 -0.94 -13.60 -24.30
C ASN A 161 0.45 -14.12 -23.92
N ARG A 162 0.87 -13.96 -22.67
CA ARG A 162 2.11 -14.53 -22.15
C ARG A 162 2.11 -16.06 -22.23
N LEU A 163 1.03 -16.71 -21.80
CA LEU A 163 0.90 -18.18 -21.84
C LEU A 163 0.85 -18.72 -23.26
N VAL A 164 0.11 -18.08 -24.17
CA VAL A 164 0.05 -18.46 -25.59
C VAL A 164 1.44 -18.35 -26.22
N LYS A 165 2.18 -17.28 -25.91
CA LYS A 165 3.56 -17.10 -26.40
C LYS A 165 4.51 -18.17 -25.86
N ALA A 166 4.35 -18.59 -24.61
CA ALA A 166 5.23 -19.57 -23.98
C ALA A 166 4.91 -21.03 -24.37
N TYR A 167 3.63 -21.38 -24.47
CA TYR A 167 3.19 -22.78 -24.52
C TYR A 167 2.25 -23.13 -25.68
N GLY A 168 1.88 -22.15 -26.52
CA GLY A 168 0.88 -22.33 -27.57
C GLY A 168 -0.56 -22.21 -27.07
N ILE A 169 -1.51 -22.08 -28.01
CA ILE A 169 -2.92 -21.76 -27.71
C ILE A 169 -3.60 -22.84 -26.88
N GLU A 170 -3.42 -24.12 -27.25
CA GLU A 170 -4.08 -25.24 -26.58
C GLU A 170 -3.61 -25.38 -25.13
N THR A 171 -2.30 -25.42 -24.91
CA THR A 171 -1.70 -25.51 -23.58
C THR A 171 -2.08 -24.31 -22.71
N ALA A 172 -2.04 -23.09 -23.27
CA ALA A 172 -2.45 -21.89 -22.56
C ALA A 172 -3.91 -21.95 -22.11
N ASN A 173 -4.82 -22.47 -22.93
CA ASN A 173 -6.22 -22.63 -22.56
C ASN A 173 -6.39 -23.65 -21.43
N LYS A 174 -5.69 -24.79 -21.47
CA LYS A 174 -5.70 -25.77 -20.36
C LYS A 174 -5.26 -25.14 -19.03
N ILE A 175 -4.16 -24.38 -19.06
CA ILE A 175 -3.63 -23.65 -17.90
C ILE A 175 -4.63 -22.62 -17.38
N LEU A 176 -5.24 -21.82 -18.26
CA LEU A 176 -6.24 -20.81 -17.87
C LEU A 176 -7.50 -21.45 -17.27
N MET A 177 -7.82 -22.68 -17.65
CA MET A 177 -8.92 -23.49 -17.12
C MET A 177 -8.56 -24.27 -15.84
N ARG A 178 -7.37 -24.03 -15.25
CA ARG A 178 -6.85 -24.77 -14.07
C ARG A 178 -6.80 -26.29 -14.28
N GLN A 179 -6.47 -26.75 -15.50
CA GLN A 179 -6.36 -28.18 -15.80
C GLN A 179 -4.93 -28.70 -15.56
N TYR A 180 -4.83 -29.99 -15.22
CA TYR A 180 -3.61 -30.78 -15.21
C TYR A 180 -3.71 -31.95 -16.19
N TRP A 181 -2.59 -32.40 -16.76
CA TRP A 181 -2.56 -33.51 -17.74
C TRP A 181 -1.20 -34.19 -17.80
N ILE A 182 -1.19 -35.48 -18.13
CA ILE A 182 0.04 -36.26 -18.31
C ILE A 182 0.99 -35.58 -19.30
N GLY A 183 2.25 -35.44 -18.90
CA GLY A 183 3.32 -34.82 -19.69
C GLY A 183 3.42 -33.30 -19.60
N MET A 184 2.54 -32.63 -18.83
CA MET A 184 2.73 -31.21 -18.49
C MET A 184 4.01 -31.04 -17.66
N THR A 185 4.67 -29.88 -17.79
CA THR A 185 5.84 -29.58 -16.95
C THR A 185 5.41 -29.05 -15.59
N SER A 186 6.31 -29.16 -14.60
CA SER A 186 6.18 -28.47 -13.31
C SER A 186 5.87 -26.98 -13.45
N ASP A 187 6.44 -26.30 -14.45
CA ASP A 187 6.17 -24.88 -14.69
C ASP A 187 4.75 -24.64 -15.24
N MET A 188 4.26 -25.53 -16.11
CA MET A 188 2.88 -25.47 -16.58
C MET A 188 1.90 -25.72 -15.44
N ASP A 189 2.27 -26.57 -14.49
CA ASP A 189 1.46 -26.89 -13.31
C ASP A 189 1.35 -25.69 -12.37
N ARG A 190 2.49 -25.05 -12.04
CA ARG A 190 2.50 -23.82 -11.25
C ARG A 190 1.69 -22.69 -11.89
N GLU A 191 1.75 -22.60 -13.22
CA GLU A 191 0.96 -21.63 -13.97
C GLU A 191 -0.55 -21.94 -13.93
N SER A 192 -0.93 -23.21 -13.77
CA SER A 192 -2.31 -23.70 -13.79
C SER A 192 -2.95 -23.67 -12.40
N LEU A 193 -2.38 -24.42 -11.45
CA LEU A 193 -2.94 -24.65 -10.12
C LEU A 193 -2.41 -23.66 -9.07
N GLY A 194 -1.19 -23.19 -9.26
CA GLY A 194 -0.48 -22.32 -8.32
C GLY A 194 0.70 -23.05 -7.67
N ASN A 195 1.19 -22.56 -6.54
CA ASN A 195 2.21 -23.30 -5.80
C ASN A 195 1.53 -24.43 -5.00
N PRO A 196 2.12 -25.64 -4.98
CA PRO A 196 1.68 -26.69 -4.07
C PRO A 196 1.92 -26.26 -2.61
N ASP A 197 1.15 -26.85 -1.71
CA ASP A 197 1.30 -26.68 -0.27
C ASP A 197 2.56 -27.39 0.24
N ASP A 198 2.88 -28.56 -0.33
CA ASP A 198 4.11 -29.31 -0.05
C ASP A 198 4.69 -30.00 -1.30
N VAL A 199 6.01 -30.21 -1.29
CA VAL A 199 6.74 -30.93 -2.35
C VAL A 199 7.69 -31.94 -1.73
N ASN A 200 7.33 -33.22 -1.82
CA ASN A 200 8.19 -34.34 -1.45
C ASN A 200 9.04 -34.75 -2.64
N SER A 201 10.36 -34.64 -2.54
CA SER A 201 11.29 -34.91 -3.64
C SER A 201 12.31 -35.98 -3.28
N SER A 202 12.63 -36.85 -4.23
CA SER A 202 13.71 -37.83 -4.14
C SER A 202 14.57 -37.79 -5.41
N ASN A 203 15.88 -37.89 -5.24
CA ASN A 203 16.84 -37.84 -6.33
C ASN A 203 17.74 -39.09 -6.28
N GLY A 204 17.80 -39.83 -7.39
CA GLY A 204 18.61 -41.04 -7.51
C GLY A 204 19.23 -41.17 -8.89
N SER A 205 19.94 -42.28 -9.13
CA SER A 205 20.55 -42.58 -10.44
C SER A 205 19.54 -42.67 -11.60
N TRP A 206 18.25 -42.81 -11.28
CA TRP A 206 17.14 -42.95 -12.21
C TRP A 206 16.45 -41.62 -12.56
N GLY A 207 16.86 -40.51 -11.92
CA GLY A 207 16.29 -39.19 -12.11
C GLY A 207 15.68 -38.60 -10.83
N VAL A 208 14.91 -37.53 -11.01
CA VAL A 208 14.20 -36.81 -9.94
C VAL A 208 12.73 -37.22 -9.94
N HIS A 209 12.24 -37.70 -8.79
CA HIS A 209 10.83 -37.99 -8.56
C HIS A 209 10.28 -37.01 -7.52
N GLU A 210 9.15 -36.37 -7.83
CA GLU A 210 8.49 -35.41 -6.94
C GLU A 210 7.00 -35.74 -6.77
N GLN A 211 6.50 -35.63 -5.55
CA GLN A 211 5.07 -35.60 -5.24
C GLN A 211 4.73 -34.18 -4.77
N TRP A 212 3.79 -33.55 -5.44
CA TRP A 212 3.28 -32.23 -5.10
C TRP A 212 1.90 -32.39 -4.46
N VAL A 213 1.70 -31.73 -3.33
CA VAL A 213 0.47 -31.81 -2.52
C VAL A 213 -0.30 -30.50 -2.64
N TYR A 214 -1.57 -30.58 -3.01
CA TYR A 214 -2.52 -29.48 -3.00
C TYR A 214 -3.64 -29.84 -2.00
N GLU A 215 -3.48 -29.42 -0.75
CA GLU A 215 -4.33 -29.83 0.38
C GLU A 215 -5.77 -29.34 0.22
N LYS A 216 -5.99 -28.16 -0.35
CA LYS A 216 -7.34 -27.61 -0.53
C LYS A 216 -8.15 -28.33 -1.60
N GLU A 217 -7.45 -28.92 -2.57
CA GLU A 217 -8.03 -29.65 -3.68
C GLU A 217 -8.06 -31.16 -3.44
N ASP A 218 -7.58 -31.64 -2.28
CA ASP A 218 -7.36 -33.06 -1.96
C ASP A 218 -6.60 -33.80 -3.09
N LEU A 219 -5.63 -33.12 -3.71
CA LEU A 219 -4.96 -33.55 -4.95
C LEU A 219 -3.46 -33.78 -4.74
N PHE A 220 -2.98 -34.93 -5.23
CA PHE A 220 -1.56 -35.28 -5.25
C PHE A 220 -1.09 -35.48 -6.69
N LEU A 221 -0.08 -34.74 -7.12
CA LEU A 221 0.51 -34.85 -8.46
C LEU A 221 1.91 -35.47 -8.39
N TYR A 222 2.18 -36.47 -9.22
CA TYR A 222 3.46 -37.18 -9.26
C TYR A 222 4.25 -36.83 -10.53
N PHE A 223 5.45 -36.29 -10.36
CA PHE A 223 6.33 -35.86 -11.44
C PHE A 223 7.57 -36.73 -11.54
N GLU A 224 7.95 -37.06 -12.77
CA GLU A 224 9.22 -37.69 -13.11
C GLU A 224 10.03 -36.72 -13.97
N ASN A 225 11.22 -36.32 -13.52
CA ASN A 225 12.10 -35.37 -14.20
C ASN A 225 11.37 -34.09 -14.65
N GLY A 226 10.50 -33.55 -13.78
CA GLY A 226 9.73 -32.33 -14.04
C GLY A 226 8.52 -32.51 -14.96
N LYS A 227 8.09 -33.74 -15.24
CA LYS A 227 6.92 -34.06 -16.08
C LYS A 227 5.87 -34.83 -15.29
N LEU A 228 4.62 -34.41 -15.33
CA LEU A 228 3.51 -35.09 -14.65
C LEU A 228 3.29 -36.49 -15.25
N THR A 229 3.30 -37.53 -14.42
CA THR A 229 3.15 -38.94 -14.85
C THR A 229 1.93 -39.63 -14.25
N SER A 230 1.42 -39.18 -13.11
CA SER A 230 0.18 -39.65 -12.51
C SER A 230 -0.34 -38.66 -11.46
N TRP A 231 -1.54 -38.90 -10.96
CA TRP A 231 -2.13 -38.16 -9.84
C TRP A 231 -3.05 -39.05 -9.00
N GLN A 232 -3.42 -38.55 -7.82
CA GLN A 232 -4.41 -39.12 -6.92
C GLN A 232 -5.35 -38.02 -6.41
N GLU A 233 -6.63 -38.36 -6.36
CA GLU A 233 -7.77 -37.57 -5.85
C GLU A 233 -8.51 -38.39 -4.78
#